data_AF-A0A1Y4EYK5-F1
#
_entry.id   AF-A0A1Y4EYK5-F1
#
_cell.length_a   1.000
_cell.length_b   1.000
_cell.length_c   1.000
_cell.angle_alpha   90.00
_cell.angle_beta   90.00
_cell.angle_gamma   90.00
#
_symmetry.space_group_name_H-M   'P 1'
#
loop_
_entity.id
_entity.type
_entity.pdbx_description
1 polymer ?
#
loop_
_entity_poly.entity_id
_entity_poly.type
_entity_poly.pdbx_seq_one_letter_code
_entity_poly.pdbx_strand_id
1 'polypeptide(L)'
;MKNKVFSLAELRREAKGQKIKFEMIERYGKTGEAIPERLRGIREVSEVNTVGIKLVNQSGAISELSIPRASLINYDGDYLKVYSPGLREPTDAEKKLLSEWEAIQKAKEKQNPYMNTYWAKYDFFRNSAFPYMSGLHTGSRSKKEYIPSEGKVRDPNIKGTCILIYKVHHV
;
A
#
# COMPACT_ATOMS: atom_id res chain seq x y z
N MET A 1 -10.93 21.79 18.11
CA MET A 1 -11.57 21.79 16.78
C MET A 1 -11.42 20.39 16.20
N LYS A 2 -12.49 19.78 15.67
CA LYS A 2 -12.38 18.48 15.00
C LYS A 2 -11.67 18.72 13.66
N ASN A 3 -10.46 18.19 13.46
CA ASN A 3 -9.80 18.23 12.17
C ASN A 3 -10.73 17.55 11.16
N LYS A 4 -11.18 18.32 10.17
CA LYS A 4 -12.05 17.81 9.10
C LYS A 4 -11.21 16.85 8.28
N VAL A 5 -11.56 15.57 8.28
CA VAL A 5 -10.90 14.58 7.41
C VAL A 5 -11.55 14.66 6.04
N PHE A 6 -10.76 14.99 5.04
CA PHE A 6 -11.18 15.07 3.65
C PHE A 6 -10.97 13.73 2.95
N SER A 7 -11.84 13.47 1.97
CA SER A 7 -11.78 12.31 1.10
C SER A 7 -10.63 12.41 0.08
N LEU A 8 -10.20 11.26 -0.45
CA LEU A 8 -9.28 11.21 -1.59
C LEU A 8 -9.84 11.98 -2.82
N ALA A 9 -11.16 11.99 -2.99
CA ALA A 9 -11.79 12.72 -4.08
C ALA A 9 -11.60 14.24 -3.93
N GLU A 10 -11.76 14.76 -2.70
CA GLU A 10 -11.53 16.17 -2.40
C GLU A 10 -10.06 16.56 -2.62
N LEU A 11 -9.12 15.77 -2.10
CA LEU A 11 -7.68 15.95 -2.35
C LEU A 11 -7.37 16.03 -3.84
N ARG A 12 -7.90 15.10 -4.65
CA ARG A 12 -7.69 15.07 -6.10
C ARG A 12 -8.32 16.27 -6.80
N ARG A 13 -9.49 16.71 -6.34
CA ARG A 13 -10.17 17.90 -6.90
C ARG A 13 -9.34 19.16 -6.67
N GLU A 14 -8.82 19.33 -5.46
CA GLU A 14 -7.96 20.48 -5.12
C GLU A 14 -6.64 20.46 -5.90
N ALA A 15 -5.99 19.29 -5.98
CA ALA A 15 -4.78 19.10 -6.77
C ALA A 15 -5.02 19.38 -8.27
N LYS A 16 -6.12 18.87 -8.84
CA LYS A 16 -6.44 19.05 -10.27
C LYS A 16 -6.78 20.51 -10.59
N GLY A 17 -7.37 21.23 -9.64
CA GLY A 17 -7.59 22.67 -9.75
C GLY A 17 -6.33 23.52 -9.54
N GLN A 18 -5.16 22.90 -9.29
CA GLN A 18 -3.88 23.56 -8.98
C GLN A 18 -3.97 24.54 -7.80
N LYS A 19 -4.91 24.31 -6.88
CA LYS A 19 -5.13 25.15 -5.69
C LYS A 19 -4.18 24.82 -4.54
N ILE A 20 -3.42 23.75 -4.67
CA ILE A 20 -2.53 23.26 -3.64
C ILE A 20 -1.16 22.87 -4.20
N LYS A 21 -0.14 23.05 -3.36
CA LYS A 21 1.23 22.59 -3.56
C LYS A 21 1.62 21.65 -2.41
N PHE A 22 2.60 20.80 -2.66
CA PHE A 22 3.01 19.76 -1.70
C PHE A 22 4.48 19.92 -1.31
N GLU A 23 4.75 19.93 -0.02
CA GLU A 23 6.09 19.88 0.55
C GLU A 23 6.24 18.58 1.34
N MET A 24 7.23 17.76 1.01
CA MET A 24 7.49 16.53 1.76
C MET A 24 8.32 16.86 2.99
N ILE A 25 7.73 16.62 4.16
CA ILE A 25 8.38 16.88 5.44
C ILE A 25 8.93 15.61 6.07
N GLU A 26 8.37 14.45 5.71
CA GLU A 26 8.87 13.14 6.15
C GLU A 26 8.76 12.08 5.05
N ARG A 27 9.78 11.23 4.93
CA ARG A 27 9.82 10.05 4.06
C ARG A 27 10.46 8.86 4.77
N TYR A 28 9.66 7.85 5.07
CA TYR A 28 10.05 6.63 5.79
C TYR A 28 10.78 6.94 7.10
N GLY A 29 10.25 7.87 7.90
CA GLY A 29 10.87 8.35 9.13
C GLY A 29 12.07 9.30 8.95
N LYS A 30 12.48 9.59 7.71
CA LYS A 30 13.55 10.55 7.40
C LYS A 30 13.00 11.95 7.19
N THR A 31 13.67 12.97 7.72
CA THR A 31 13.29 14.39 7.63
C THR A 31 14.45 15.23 7.11
N GLY A 32 14.18 16.48 6.72
CA GLY A 32 15.19 17.46 6.34
C GLY A 32 16.12 16.98 5.23
N GLU A 33 17.43 17.06 5.45
CA GLU A 33 18.46 16.69 4.46
C GLU A 33 18.56 15.19 4.18
N ALA A 34 18.00 14.35 5.05
CA ALA A 34 17.93 12.91 4.82
C ALA A 34 16.87 12.54 3.75
N ILE A 35 16.02 13.48 3.36
CA ILE A 35 15.11 13.36 2.20
C ILE A 35 15.89 13.66 0.92
N PRO A 36 15.81 12.80 -0.12
CA PRO A 36 16.49 13.04 -1.39
C PRO A 36 16.19 14.43 -1.95
N GLU A 37 17.21 15.13 -2.42
CA GLU A 37 17.11 16.53 -2.87
C GLU A 37 16.00 16.77 -3.90
N ARG A 38 15.87 15.87 -4.88
CA ARG A 38 14.80 15.91 -5.89
C ARG A 38 13.37 15.88 -5.32
N LEU A 39 13.20 15.52 -4.05
CA LEU A 39 11.91 15.42 -3.35
C LEU A 39 11.73 16.51 -2.28
N ARG A 40 12.76 17.33 -2.02
CA ARG A 40 12.71 18.41 -1.02
C ARG A 40 12.02 19.65 -1.59
N GLY A 41 11.58 20.53 -0.68
CA GLY A 41 10.94 21.80 -1.00
C GLY A 41 9.48 21.68 -1.44
N ILE A 42 8.89 22.85 -1.69
CA ILE A 42 7.52 22.99 -2.19
C ILE A 42 7.50 22.63 -3.67
N ARG A 43 6.61 21.70 -4.03
CA ARG A 43 6.45 21.20 -5.40
C ARG A 43 5.04 21.45 -5.91
N GLU A 44 4.95 21.78 -7.18
CA GLU A 44 3.69 22.10 -7.85
C GLU A 44 3.03 20.85 -8.43
N VAL A 45 1.71 20.85 -8.50
CA VAL A 45 0.96 19.78 -9.15
C VAL A 45 1.06 19.93 -10.66
N SER A 46 1.74 18.99 -11.30
CA SER A 46 1.86 18.91 -12.75
C SER A 46 0.70 18.13 -13.38
N GLU A 47 0.35 16.97 -12.79
CA GLU A 47 -0.70 16.10 -13.31
C GLU A 47 -1.37 15.34 -12.18
N VAL A 48 -2.67 15.06 -12.30
CA VAL A 48 -3.42 14.19 -11.39
C VAL A 48 -4.01 13.04 -12.19
N ASN A 49 -3.67 11.81 -11.82
CA ASN A 49 -4.18 10.61 -12.48
C ASN A 49 -4.80 9.63 -11.47
N THR A 50 -5.22 8.46 -11.95
CA THR A 50 -5.88 7.44 -11.11
C THR A 50 -4.94 6.78 -10.10
N VAL A 51 -3.63 6.79 -10.35
CA VAL A 51 -2.61 6.11 -9.53
C VAL A 51 -1.89 7.05 -8.55
N GLY A 52 -1.90 8.36 -8.79
CA GLY A 52 -1.21 9.33 -7.96
C GLY A 52 -1.30 10.77 -8.48
N ILE A 53 -0.45 11.62 -7.91
CA ILE A 53 -0.29 13.02 -8.29
C ILE A 53 1.17 13.24 -8.68
N LYS A 54 1.42 13.74 -9.89
CA LYS A 54 2.76 14.13 -10.33
C LYS A 54 3.08 15.52 -9.81
N LEU A 55 4.23 15.61 -9.16
CA LEU A 55 4.75 16.82 -8.54
C LEU A 55 6.03 17.24 -9.26
N VAL A 56 6.14 18.53 -9.59
CA VAL A 56 7.33 19.12 -10.19
C VAL A 56 8.00 20.07 -9.19
N ASN A 57 9.31 19.96 -9.05
CA ASN A 57 10.09 20.89 -8.22
C ASN A 57 10.56 22.12 -9.03
N GLN A 58 11.20 23.07 -8.34
CA GLN A 58 11.73 24.29 -8.97
C GLN A 58 12.79 24.01 -10.06
N SER A 59 13.48 22.87 -9.99
CA SER A 59 14.47 22.46 -11.01
C SER A 59 13.83 21.68 -12.18
N GLY A 60 12.50 21.58 -12.25
CA GLY A 60 11.79 20.83 -13.29
C GLY A 60 11.80 19.30 -13.11
N ALA A 61 12.36 18.77 -12.03
CA ALA A 61 12.37 17.35 -11.74
C ALA A 61 10.96 16.86 -11.33
N ILE A 62 10.52 15.78 -11.98
CA ILE A 62 9.20 15.19 -11.76
C ILE A 62 9.29 14.03 -10.76
N SER A 63 8.32 13.96 -9.86
CA SER A 63 8.16 12.87 -8.89
C SER A 63 6.68 12.51 -8.74
N GLU A 64 6.38 11.25 -8.41
CA GLU A 64 5.00 10.81 -8.20
C GLU A 64 4.71 10.64 -6.70
N LEU A 65 3.67 11.33 -6.23
CA LEU A 65 2.97 11.01 -5.00
C LEU A 65 1.99 9.87 -5.31
N SER A 66 2.43 8.63 -5.09
CA SER A 66 1.58 7.45 -5.28
C SER A 66 0.56 7.34 -4.15
N ILE A 67 -0.72 7.20 -4.49
CA ILE A 67 -1.80 7.03 -3.52
C ILE A 67 -2.39 5.63 -3.70
N PRO A 68 -1.94 4.64 -2.91
CA PRO A 68 -2.27 3.25 -3.17
C PRO A 68 -3.76 2.93 -2.96
N ARG A 69 -4.36 3.49 -1.90
CA ARG A 69 -5.80 3.41 -1.56
C ARG A 69 -6.20 4.56 -0.63
N ALA A 70 -7.49 4.91 -0.65
CA ALA A 70 -8.08 5.90 0.26
C ALA A 70 -7.97 5.50 1.74
N SER A 71 -8.06 4.21 2.04
CA SER A 71 -7.87 3.66 3.40
C SER A 71 -6.47 3.89 3.96
N LEU A 72 -5.47 4.17 3.11
CA LEU A 72 -4.07 4.32 3.49
C LEU A 72 -3.61 5.79 3.53
N ILE A 73 -4.55 6.73 3.50
CA ILE A 73 -4.22 8.14 3.65
C ILE A 73 -5.06 8.80 4.75
N ASN A 74 -4.53 9.91 5.26
CA ASN A 74 -5.27 10.91 6.03
C ASN A 74 -4.96 12.27 5.42
N TYR A 75 -6.00 13.00 5.04
CA TYR A 75 -5.89 14.37 4.58
C TYR A 75 -6.79 15.25 5.44
N ASP A 76 -6.24 16.29 6.07
CA ASP A 76 -6.99 17.20 6.94
C ASP A 76 -7.05 18.66 6.45
N GLY A 77 -6.61 18.90 5.20
CA GLY A 77 -6.53 20.23 4.61
C GLY A 77 -5.10 20.78 4.62
N ASP A 78 -4.39 20.59 5.73
CA ASP A 78 -3.04 21.13 5.95
C ASP A 78 -1.97 20.06 5.78
N TYR A 79 -2.29 18.81 6.10
CA TYR A 79 -1.37 17.69 6.04
C TYR A 79 -1.98 16.51 5.31
N LEU A 80 -1.17 15.91 4.44
CA LEU A 80 -1.42 14.61 3.84
C LEU A 80 -0.45 13.59 4.44
N LYS A 81 -0.98 12.59 5.13
CA LYS A 81 -0.23 11.43 5.63
C LYS A 81 -0.55 10.20 4.79
N VAL A 82 0.48 9.48 4.38
CA VAL A 82 0.37 8.20 3.66
C VAL A 82 0.93 7.09 4.54
N TYR A 83 0.19 6.01 4.64
CA TYR A 83 0.51 4.85 5.48
C TYR A 83 0.85 3.64 4.61
N SER A 84 1.77 2.80 5.10
CA SER A 84 1.93 1.45 4.55
C SER A 84 0.70 0.60 4.90
N PRO A 85 0.40 -0.45 4.13
CA PRO A 85 -0.55 -1.47 4.53
C PRO A 85 -0.17 -2.09 5.90
N GLY A 86 -1.14 -2.21 6.79
CA GLY A 86 -0.97 -2.84 8.10
C GLY A 86 -0.84 -4.35 7.99
N LEU A 87 -0.23 -4.96 9.01
CA LEU A 87 -0.16 -6.40 9.18
C LEU A 87 -1.22 -6.83 10.20
N ARG A 88 -1.93 -7.91 9.89
CA ARG A 88 -2.91 -8.52 10.80
C ARG A 88 -2.75 -10.03 10.85
N GLU A 89 -3.31 -10.60 11.90
CA GLU A 89 -3.48 -12.05 11.97
C GLU A 89 -4.42 -12.55 10.86
N PRO A 90 -4.19 -13.75 10.31
CA PRO A 90 -5.17 -14.42 9.49
C PRO A 90 -6.46 -14.65 10.29
N THR A 91 -7.60 -14.47 9.63
CA THR A 91 -8.92 -14.83 10.16
C THR A 91 -9.06 -16.36 10.27
N ASP A 92 -10.04 -16.84 11.03
CA ASP A 92 -10.25 -18.29 11.20
C ASP A 92 -10.52 -19.01 9.87
N ALA A 93 -11.24 -18.37 8.95
CA ALA A 93 -11.47 -18.91 7.61
C ALA A 93 -10.17 -18.99 6.78
N GLU A 94 -9.31 -17.98 6.87
CA GLU A 94 -8.00 -17.98 6.22
C GLU A 94 -7.07 -19.05 6.83
N LYS A 95 -7.09 -19.21 8.16
CA LYS A 95 -6.32 -20.26 8.87
C LYS A 95 -6.78 -21.65 8.44
N LYS A 96 -8.10 -21.88 8.35
CA LYS A 96 -8.65 -23.14 7.88
C LYS A 96 -8.13 -23.50 6.48
N LEU A 97 -8.12 -22.53 5.57
CA LEU A 97 -7.60 -22.73 4.20
C LEU A 97 -6.09 -23.07 4.21
N LEU A 98 -5.30 -22.43 5.07
CA LEU A 98 -3.88 -22.76 5.24
C LEU A 98 -3.69 -24.20 5.75
N SER A 99 -4.48 -24.63 6.73
CA SER A 99 -4.42 -26.00 7.27
C SER A 99 -4.84 -27.06 6.24
N GLU A 100 -5.85 -26.76 5.42
CA GLU A 100 -6.26 -27.63 4.31
C GLU A 100 -5.11 -27.82 3.30
N TRP A 101 -4.44 -26.74 2.92
CA TRP A 101 -3.27 -26.83 2.05
C TRP A 101 -2.12 -27.61 2.71
N GLU A 102 -1.85 -27.38 4.00
CA GLU A 102 -0.79 -28.08 4.73
C GLU A 102 -1.02 -29.60 4.75
N ALA A 103 -2.27 -30.04 4.93
CA ALA A 103 -2.62 -31.46 4.86
C ALA A 103 -2.37 -32.06 3.45
N ILE A 104 -2.76 -31.34 2.40
CA ILE A 104 -2.52 -31.74 0.99
C ILE A 104 -1.02 -31.85 0.71
N GLN A 105 -0.26 -30.84 1.14
CA GLN A 105 1.18 -30.78 0.96
C GLN A 105 1.86 -31.97 1.65
N LYS A 106 1.55 -32.22 2.92
CA LYS A 106 2.09 -33.36 3.68
C LYS A 106 1.75 -34.70 3.04
N ALA A 107 0.54 -34.86 2.50
CA ALA A 107 0.14 -36.09 1.81
C ALA A 107 0.95 -36.32 0.52
N LYS A 108 1.22 -35.25 -0.25
CA LYS A 108 2.05 -35.30 -1.47
C LYS A 108 3.51 -35.59 -1.15
N GLU A 109 4.07 -34.94 -0.14
CA GLU A 109 5.46 -35.13 0.30
C GLU A 109 5.70 -36.57 0.82
N LYS A 110 4.71 -37.18 1.48
CA LYS A 110 4.79 -38.60 1.88
C LYS A 110 4.89 -39.56 0.69
N GLN A 111 4.26 -39.23 -0.44
CA GLN A 111 4.31 -40.06 -1.65
C GLN A 111 5.62 -39.85 -2.41
N ASN A 112 6.11 -38.62 -2.46
CA ASN A 112 7.38 -38.27 -3.08
C ASN A 112 7.98 -37.04 -2.39
N PRO A 113 9.04 -37.20 -1.57
CA PRO A 113 9.68 -36.08 -0.86
C PRO A 113 10.26 -34.99 -1.76
N TYR A 114 10.52 -35.31 -3.03
CA TYR A 114 11.06 -34.37 -4.02
C TYR A 114 9.97 -33.75 -4.91
N MET A 115 8.69 -33.97 -4.59
CA MET A 115 7.59 -33.44 -5.38
C MET A 115 7.53 -31.91 -5.29
N ASN A 116 7.62 -31.25 -6.45
CA ASN A 116 7.38 -29.82 -6.53
C ASN A 116 5.87 -29.53 -6.37
N THR A 117 5.49 -28.96 -5.23
CA THR A 117 4.09 -28.62 -4.91
C THR A 117 3.69 -27.20 -5.34
N TYR A 118 4.59 -26.44 -5.98
CA TYR A 118 4.37 -25.04 -6.34
C TYR A 118 3.09 -24.82 -7.16
N TRP A 119 2.93 -25.55 -8.27
CA TRP A 119 1.76 -25.39 -9.14
C TRP A 119 0.47 -25.87 -8.48
N ALA A 120 0.54 -26.98 -7.73
CA ALA A 120 -0.60 -27.45 -6.94
C ALA A 120 -1.04 -26.40 -5.90
N LYS A 121 -0.09 -25.72 -5.26
CA LYS A 121 -0.35 -24.62 -4.33
C LYS A 121 -1.00 -23.45 -5.05
N TYR A 122 -0.41 -23.05 -6.17
CA TYR A 122 -0.91 -21.95 -6.98
C TYR A 122 -2.38 -22.16 -7.36
N ASP A 123 -2.71 -23.35 -7.89
CA ASP A 123 -4.07 -23.68 -8.33
C ASP A 123 -5.05 -23.80 -7.15
N PHE A 124 -4.63 -24.41 -6.04
CA PHE A 124 -5.47 -24.52 -4.83
C PHE A 124 -5.91 -23.15 -4.33
N PHE A 125 -4.97 -22.22 -4.14
CA PHE A 125 -5.30 -20.89 -3.64
C PHE A 125 -5.98 -20.01 -4.69
N ARG A 126 -5.57 -20.07 -5.95
CA ARG A 126 -6.18 -19.26 -7.03
C ARG A 126 -7.68 -19.49 -7.14
N ASN A 127 -8.14 -20.72 -6.88
CA ASN A 127 -9.55 -21.11 -6.93
C ASN A 127 -10.27 -21.04 -5.57
N SER A 128 -9.60 -20.54 -4.53
CA SER A 128 -10.18 -20.37 -3.19
C SER A 128 -10.86 -19.01 -2.99
N ALA A 129 -11.57 -18.86 -1.88
CA ALA A 129 -12.10 -17.56 -1.43
C ALA A 129 -11.00 -16.54 -1.08
N PHE A 130 -9.77 -17.00 -0.79
CA PHE A 130 -8.66 -16.15 -0.34
C PHE A 130 -7.38 -16.38 -1.18
N PRO A 131 -7.34 -16.02 -2.47
CA PRO A 131 -6.19 -16.29 -3.34
C PRO A 131 -4.86 -15.66 -2.91
N TYR A 132 -4.92 -14.62 -2.09
CA TYR A 132 -3.76 -13.94 -1.52
C TYR A 132 -3.08 -14.74 -0.39
N MET A 133 -3.72 -15.80 0.12
CA MET A 133 -3.17 -16.66 1.17
C MET A 133 -2.10 -17.63 0.67
N SER A 134 -1.89 -17.71 -0.66
CA SER A 134 -0.84 -18.55 -1.24
C SER A 134 0.58 -18.15 -0.81
N GLY A 135 0.79 -16.89 -0.42
CA GLY A 135 2.13 -16.30 -0.28
C GLY A 135 2.88 -16.18 -1.61
N LEU A 136 2.18 -16.37 -2.73
CA LEU A 136 2.67 -16.18 -4.09
C LEU A 136 2.01 -14.92 -4.66
N HIS A 137 2.68 -14.26 -5.60
CA HIS A 137 2.08 -13.12 -6.30
C HIS A 137 0.95 -13.60 -7.21
N THR A 138 -0.29 -13.65 -6.69
CA THR A 138 -1.46 -14.18 -7.41
C THR A 138 -2.27 -13.11 -8.13
N GLY A 139 -1.79 -11.86 -8.18
CA GLY A 139 -2.53 -10.76 -8.82
C GLY A 139 -3.89 -10.47 -8.18
N SER A 140 -4.05 -10.79 -6.89
CA SER A 140 -5.32 -10.65 -6.17
C SER A 140 -5.85 -9.21 -6.24
N ARG A 141 -7.11 -9.05 -6.65
CA ARG A 141 -7.83 -7.76 -6.67
C ARG A 141 -7.86 -7.09 -5.29
N SER A 142 -7.84 -7.88 -4.22
CA SER A 142 -7.83 -7.36 -2.86
C SER A 142 -6.54 -6.62 -2.52
N LYS A 143 -5.45 -6.81 -3.28
CA LYS A 143 -4.08 -6.34 -2.95
C LYS A 143 -3.62 -6.75 -1.53
N LYS A 144 -4.31 -7.71 -0.90
CA LYS A 144 -3.85 -8.37 0.31
C LYS A 144 -2.75 -9.36 -0.09
N GLU A 145 -1.90 -9.68 0.86
CA GLU A 145 -0.80 -10.62 0.67
C GLU A 145 -0.54 -11.33 2.00
N TYR A 146 -0.54 -12.65 1.99
CA TYR A 146 -0.04 -13.43 3.11
C TYR A 146 1.49 -13.46 3.06
N ILE A 147 2.14 -13.17 4.18
CA ILE A 147 3.59 -13.17 4.35
C ILE A 147 3.95 -14.42 5.15
N PRO A 148 4.38 -15.52 4.50
CA PRO A 148 4.60 -16.80 5.19
C PRO A 148 5.66 -16.74 6.28
N SER A 149 6.70 -15.92 6.09
CA SER A 149 7.78 -15.73 7.07
C SER A 149 7.31 -15.08 8.38
N GLU A 150 6.21 -14.33 8.34
CA GLU A 150 5.66 -13.64 9.51
C GLU A 150 4.35 -14.27 10.02
N GLY A 151 3.75 -15.18 9.25
CA GLY A 151 2.43 -15.75 9.55
C GLY A 151 1.29 -14.74 9.47
N LYS A 152 1.50 -13.57 8.84
CA LYS A 152 0.57 -12.43 8.84
C LYS A 152 0.03 -12.10 7.46
N VAL A 153 -1.10 -11.42 7.43
CA VAL A 153 -1.68 -10.84 6.22
C VAL A 153 -1.40 -9.36 6.18
N ARG A 154 -0.72 -8.91 5.13
CA ARG A 154 -0.64 -7.51 4.74
C ARG A 154 -1.98 -7.07 4.18
N ASP A 155 -2.68 -6.19 4.91
CA ASP A 155 -4.02 -5.73 4.56
C ASP A 155 -4.03 -4.22 4.28
N PRO A 156 -4.20 -3.80 3.01
CA PRO A 156 -4.26 -2.39 2.62
C PRO A 156 -5.52 -1.64 3.10
N ASN A 157 -6.44 -2.31 3.79
CA ASN A 157 -7.56 -1.64 4.47
C ASN A 157 -7.20 -1.22 5.91
N ILE A 158 -6.05 -1.66 6.41
CA ILE A 158 -5.55 -1.32 7.74
C ILE A 158 -4.36 -0.37 7.57
N LYS A 159 -4.36 0.74 8.32
CA LYS A 159 -3.22 1.67 8.35
C LYS A 159 -2.10 1.05 9.18
N GLY A 160 -0.96 0.81 8.54
CA GLY A 160 0.29 0.46 9.20
C GLY A 160 1.06 1.73 9.59
N THR A 161 2.37 1.68 9.40
CA THR A 161 3.28 2.79 9.71
C THR A 161 3.03 3.98 8.78
N CYS A 162 3.08 5.20 9.32
CA CYS A 162 3.11 6.41 8.49
C CYS A 162 4.44 6.45 7.73
N ILE A 163 4.39 6.46 6.41
CA ILE A 163 5.58 6.37 5.55
C ILE A 163 5.87 7.67 4.81
N LEU A 164 4.88 8.53 4.62
CA LEU A 164 5.09 9.84 4.00
C LEU A 164 4.22 10.87 4.72
N ILE A 165 4.78 12.04 4.97
CA ILE A 165 4.03 13.19 5.43
C ILE A 165 4.34 14.36 4.50
N TYR A 166 3.27 14.97 4.02
CA TYR A 166 3.33 16.19 3.22
C TYR A 166 2.61 17.31 3.97
N LYS A 167 3.23 18.48 3.97
CA LYS A 167 2.55 19.74 4.24
C LYS A 167 1.91 20.23 2.93
N VAL A 168 0.65 20.62 3.01
CA VAL A 168 -0.13 21.15 1.90
C VAL A 168 -0.16 22.67 2.01
N HIS A 169 0.20 23.33 0.92
CA HIS A 169 0.22 24.78 0.82
C HIS A 169 -0.87 25.21 -0.14
N HIS A 170 -1.83 26.01 0.33
CA HIS A 170 -2.92 26.54 -0.48
C HIS A 170 -2.44 27.77 -1.26
N VAL A 171 -2.90 27.90 -2.51
CA VAL A 171 -2.58 28.99 -3.44
C VAL A 171 -3.73 29.99 -3.49
#